data_AF-A0A2N5DL45-F1
#
_entry.id   AF-A0A2N5DL45-F1
#
_cell.length_a   1.000
_cell.length_b   1.000
_cell.length_c   1.000
_cell.angle_alpha   90.00
_cell.angle_beta   90.00
_cell.angle_gamma   90.00
#
_symmetry.space_group_name_H-M   'P 1'
#
loop_
_entity.id
_entity.type
_entity.pdbx_description
1 polymer ?
#
loop_
_entity_poly.entity_id
_entity_poly.type
_entity_poly.pdbx_seq_one_letter_code
_entity_poly.pdbx_strand_id
1 'polypeptide(L)'
;MTVGLADGEKTYFGAINAAARFAEVCAGYHLANPYPEQGAPLDHVINTLMTELWDQGFSQTQIRAAFEAALADMNRYAAGEEHRP
;
A
#
# COMPACT_ATOMS: atom_id res chain seq x y z
N MET A 1 1.55 -13.65 -32.10
CA MET A 1 0.21 -13.13 -31.78
C MET A 1 0.23 -12.77 -30.30
N THR A 2 0.52 -11.50 -29.98
CA THR A 2 0.48 -10.99 -28.61
C THR A 2 -0.97 -10.70 -28.26
N VAL A 3 -1.58 -11.52 -27.41
CA VAL A 3 -2.89 -11.21 -26.83
C VAL A 3 -2.69 -10.01 -25.92
N GLY A 4 -3.16 -8.84 -26.36
CA GLY A 4 -3.21 -7.66 -25.50
C GLY A 4 -4.21 -7.90 -24.37
N LEU A 5 -3.84 -7.52 -23.14
CA LEU A 5 -4.71 -7.58 -21.98
C LEU A 5 -6.03 -6.82 -22.23
N ALA A 6 -7.14 -7.34 -21.73
CA ALA A 6 -8.41 -6.63 -21.72
C ALA A 6 -8.29 -5.38 -20.83
N ASP A 7 -9.10 -4.34 -21.08
CA ASP A 7 -8.94 -3.06 -20.38
C ASP A 7 -9.12 -3.16 -18.86
N GLY A 8 -10.02 -4.05 -18.39
CA GLY A 8 -10.16 -4.35 -16.96
C GLY A 8 -8.92 -4.99 -16.34
N GLU A 9 -8.21 -5.85 -17.09
CA GLU A 9 -6.97 -6.46 -16.63
C GLU A 9 -5.85 -5.41 -16.55
N LYS A 10 -5.79 -4.47 -17.52
CA LYS A 10 -4.83 -3.36 -17.46
C LYS A 10 -5.04 -2.48 -16.23
N THR A 11 -6.30 -2.15 -15.92
CA THR A 11 -6.62 -1.37 -14.72
C THR A 11 -6.23 -2.12 -13.45
N TYR A 12 -6.55 -3.41 -13.36
CA TYR A 12 -6.17 -4.25 -12.23
C TYR A 12 -4.66 -4.29 -12.02
N PHE A 13 -3.89 -4.65 -13.05
CA PHE A 13 -2.43 -4.70 -12.96
C PHE A 13 -1.81 -3.31 -12.72
N GLY A 14 -2.41 -2.27 -13.27
CA GLY A 14 -2.01 -0.88 -13.02
C GLY A 14 -2.11 -0.51 -11.53
N ALA A 15 -3.21 -0.85 -10.88
CA ALA A 15 -3.41 -0.60 -9.45
C ALA A 15 -2.41 -1.39 -8.58
N ILE A 16 -2.18 -2.67 -8.89
CA ILE A 16 -1.20 -3.50 -8.16
C ILE A 16 0.23 -2.95 -8.33
N ASN A 17 0.61 -2.54 -9.55
CA ASN A 17 1.92 -1.93 -9.79
C ASN A 17 2.08 -0.59 -9.06
N ALA A 18 1.02 0.21 -8.97
CA ALA A 18 1.04 1.45 -8.20
C ALA A 18 1.26 1.19 -6.70
N ALA A 19 0.62 0.16 -6.13
CA ALA A 19 0.82 -0.23 -4.74
C ALA A 19 2.26 -0.72 -4.47
N ALA A 20 2.82 -1.54 -5.37
CA ALA A 20 4.21 -1.99 -5.27
C ALA A 20 5.19 -0.81 -5.32
N ARG A 21 4.98 0.11 -6.26
CA ARG A 21 5.83 1.30 -6.40
C ARG A 21 5.74 2.22 -5.17
N PHE A 22 4.55 2.40 -4.62
CA PHE A 22 4.35 3.15 -3.39
C PHE A 22 5.15 2.53 -2.24
N ALA A 23 5.07 1.20 -2.05
CA ALA A 23 5.81 0.50 -1.00
C ALA A 23 7.35 0.67 -1.13
N GLU A 24 7.89 0.61 -2.35
CA GLU A 24 9.31 0.86 -2.62
C GLU A 24 9.74 2.27 -2.18
N VAL A 25 8.91 3.28 -2.47
CA VAL A 25 9.18 4.67 -2.09
C VAL A 25 9.11 4.84 -0.57
N CYS A 26 8.14 4.21 0.10
CA CYS A 26 8.05 4.21 1.56
C CYS A 26 9.29 3.60 2.21
N ALA A 27 9.79 2.49 1.70
CA ALA A 27 11.01 1.86 2.19
C ALA A 27 12.23 2.76 2.00
N GLY A 28 12.35 3.41 0.84
CA GLY A 28 13.40 4.39 0.57
C GLY A 28 13.34 5.59 1.54
N TYR A 29 12.14 6.13 1.78
CA TYR A 29 11.93 7.23 2.73
C TYR A 29 12.26 6.81 4.16
N HIS A 30 11.86 5.61 4.59
CA HIS A 30 12.18 5.08 5.90
C HIS A 30 13.70 4.98 6.14
N LEU A 31 14.44 4.47 5.15
CA LEU A 31 15.90 4.33 5.24
C LEU A 31 16.65 5.67 5.18
N ALA A 32 16.18 6.60 4.35
CA ALA A 32 16.82 7.88 4.14
C ALA A 32 16.32 8.99 5.07
N ASN A 33 15.42 8.67 6.01
CA ASN A 33 14.59 9.65 6.72
C ASN A 33 15.41 10.87 7.21
N PRO A 34 15.24 12.04 6.58
CA PRO A 34 15.98 13.25 6.94
C PRO A 34 15.47 13.87 8.25
N TYR A 35 14.34 13.39 8.78
CA TYR A 35 13.67 13.93 9.96
C TYR A 35 13.36 12.84 11.01
N PRO A 36 14.38 12.22 11.64
CA PRO A 36 14.18 11.14 12.62
C PRO A 36 13.39 11.57 13.86
N GLU A 37 13.34 12.87 14.14
CA GLU A 37 12.70 13.47 15.31
C GLU A 37 11.18 13.69 15.12
N GLN A 38 10.66 13.59 13.88
CA GLN A 38 9.29 14.01 13.51
C GLN A 38 8.24 12.87 13.53
N GLY A 39 8.59 11.72 14.10
CA GLY A 39 7.73 10.53 14.20
C GLY A 39 8.08 9.45 13.16
N ALA A 40 7.31 8.35 13.18
CA ALA A 40 7.56 7.22 12.29
C ALA A 40 7.21 7.61 10.83
N PRO A 41 8.16 7.50 9.87
CA PRO A 41 7.94 7.84 8.46
C PRO A 41 6.71 7.17 7.83
N LEU A 42 6.40 5.94 8.28
CA LEU A 42 5.29 5.17 7.76
C LEU A 42 3.94 5.77 8.15
N ASP A 43 3.79 6.27 9.37
CA ASP A 43 2.51 6.81 9.87
C ASP A 43 2.03 7.98 9.02
N HIS A 44 2.94 8.92 8.71
CA HIS A 44 2.65 10.08 7.87
C HIS A 44 2.21 9.67 6.47
N VAL A 45 2.96 8.75 5.85
CA VAL A 45 2.70 8.29 4.49
C VAL A 45 1.40 7.52 4.39
N ILE A 46 1.09 6.67 5.38
CA ILE A 46 -0.18 5.96 5.47
C ILE A 46 -1.35 6.94 5.67
N ASN A 47 -1.21 7.96 6.53
CA ASN A 47 -2.24 8.98 6.71
C ASN A 47 -2.52 9.77 5.43
N THR A 48 -1.47 10.13 4.66
CA THR A 48 -1.63 10.74 3.34
C THR A 48 -2.38 9.80 2.39
N LEU A 49 -2.00 8.53 2.31
CA LEU A 49 -2.69 7.54 1.46
C LEU A 49 -4.19 7.43 1.80
N MET A 50 -4.57 7.44 3.08
CA MET A 50 -5.99 7.39 3.47
C MET A 50 -6.76 8.61 2.96
N THR A 51 -6.14 9.79 3.04
CA THR A 51 -6.73 11.03 2.54
C THR A 51 -6.95 10.96 1.03
N GLU A 52 -5.93 10.52 0.28
CA GLU A 52 -6.03 10.37 -1.18
C GLU A 52 -7.11 9.36 -1.59
N LEU A 53 -7.20 8.22 -0.89
CA LEU A 53 -8.29 7.25 -1.13
C LEU A 53 -9.66 7.88 -0.86
N TRP A 54 -9.77 8.67 0.20
CA TRP A 54 -11.02 9.35 0.52
C TRP A 54 -11.40 10.38 -0.56
N ASP A 55 -10.44 11.16 -1.05
CA ASP A 55 -10.64 12.13 -2.14
C ASP A 55 -11.04 11.46 -3.47
N GLN A 56 -10.65 10.20 -3.68
CA GLN A 56 -11.10 9.37 -4.81
C GLN A 56 -12.45 8.67 -4.58
N GLY A 57 -13.15 8.99 -3.49
CA GLY A 57 -14.53 8.57 -3.25
C GLY A 57 -14.69 7.29 -2.44
N PHE A 58 -13.62 6.72 -1.87
CA PHE A 58 -13.75 5.62 -0.92
C PHE A 58 -14.20 6.15 0.45
N SER A 59 -15.16 5.47 1.08
CA SER A 59 -15.57 5.82 2.45
C SER A 59 -14.55 5.35 3.49
N GLN A 60 -14.51 6.02 4.64
CA GLN A 60 -13.68 5.59 5.78
C GLN A 60 -13.95 4.13 6.19
N THR A 61 -15.21 3.67 6.11
CA THR A 61 -15.58 2.28 6.41
C THR A 61 -14.94 1.29 5.42
N GLN A 62 -14.95 1.60 4.13
CA GLN A 62 -14.32 0.76 3.10
C GLN A 62 -12.80 0.73 3.27
N ILE A 63 -12.18 1.89 3.51
CA ILE A 63 -10.74 2.01 3.72
C ILE A 63 -10.32 1.17 4.93
N ARG A 64 -11.01 1.33 6.07
CA ARG A 64 -10.75 0.54 7.29
C ARG A 64 -10.85 -0.96 7.03
N ALA A 65 -11.95 -1.40 6.42
CA ALA A 65 -12.18 -2.82 6.15
C ALA A 65 -11.09 -3.42 5.24
N ALA A 66 -10.64 -2.67 4.23
CA ALA A 66 -9.56 -3.09 3.34
C ALA A 66 -8.22 -3.23 4.09
N PHE A 67 -7.87 -2.26 4.95
CA PHE A 67 -6.65 -2.32 5.75
C PHE A 67 -6.67 -3.48 6.75
N GLU A 68 -7.77 -3.67 7.48
CA GLU A 68 -7.91 -4.76 8.44
C GLU A 68 -7.83 -6.14 7.76
N ALA A 69 -8.46 -6.29 6.59
CA ALA A 69 -8.35 -7.52 5.80
C ALA A 69 -6.92 -7.77 5.30
N ALA A 70 -6.21 -6.73 4.85
CA ALA A 70 -4.82 -6.85 4.42
C ALA A 70 -3.90 -7.25 5.58
N LEU A 71 -4.06 -6.64 6.76
CA LEU A 71 -3.30 -7.02 7.97
C LEU A 71 -3.55 -8.47 8.37
N ALA A 72 -4.81 -8.93 8.31
CA ALA A 72 -5.14 -10.32 8.59
C ALA A 72 -4.47 -11.29 7.59
N ASP A 73 -4.35 -10.89 6.31
CA ASP A 73 -3.71 -11.70 5.27
C ASP A 73 -2.18 -11.67 5.32
N MET A 74 -1.55 -10.61 5.86
CA MET A 74 -0.09 -10.57 6.06
C MET A 74 0.41 -11.74 6.91
N ASN A 75 -0.35 -12.11 7.95
CA ASN A 75 -0.05 -13.27 8.80
C ASN A 75 0.01 -14.59 8.02
N ARG A 76 -0.72 -14.68 6.89
CA ARG A 76 -0.68 -15.85 6.00
C ARG A 76 0.66 -15.96 5.27
N TYR A 77 1.26 -14.82 4.92
CA TYR A 77 2.49 -14.77 4.13
C TYR A 77 3.77 -14.67 4.97
N ALA A 78 3.67 -14.20 6.21
CA ALA A 78 4.82 -14.05 7.09
C ALA A 78 5.23 -15.35 7.81
N ALA A 79 4.48 -16.46 7.64
CA ALA A 79 4.73 -17.74 8.31
C ALA A 79 4.86 -17.64 9.85
N GLY A 80 4.27 -16.60 10.46
CA GLY A 80 4.36 -16.31 11.89
C GLY A 80 5.44 -15.29 12.27
N GLU A 81 6.24 -14.80 11.33
CA GLU A 81 7.23 -13.74 11.55
C GLU A 81 6.58 -12.34 11.50
N GLU A 82 7.18 -11.38 12.19
CA GLU A 82 6.76 -9.97 12.11
C GLU A 82 7.19 -9.31 10.78
N HIS A 83 8.22 -9.87 10.14
CA HIS A 83 8.76 -9.40 8.86
C HIS A 83 8.92 -10.57 7.87
N ARG A 84 8.63 -10.31 6.60
CA ARG A 84 8.93 -11.25 5.52
C ARG A 84 10.45 -11.21 5.23
N PRO A 85 11.14 -12.36 5.10
CA PRO A 85 12.55 -12.41 4.68
C PRO A 85 12.81 -11.79 3.31
#